data_AF-A0A2N8K8T8-F1
#
_entry.id   AF-A0A2N8K8T8-F1
#
_cell.length_a   1.000
_cell.length_b   1.000
_cell.length_c   1.000
_cell.angle_alpha   90.00
_cell.angle_beta   90.00
_cell.angle_gamma   90.00
#
_symmetry.space_group_name_H-M   'P 1'
#
loop_
_entity.id
_entity.type
_entity.pdbx_description
1 polymer ?
#
loop_
_entity_poly.entity_id
_entity_poly.type
_entity_poly.pdbx_seq_one_letter_code
_entity_poly.pdbx_strand_id
1 'polypeptide(L)' 'MAKPKQPTSLSPDEIELLLESIALDHLFIETLQTRHRDSLDFHDVSVWGVKSALQAAFDAGLRAAGGSPQQAVHRV' A
#
# COMPACT_ATOMS: atom_id res chain seq x y z
N MET A 1 10.04 -25.63 25.66
CA MET A 1 8.95 -25.72 24.66
C MET A 1 8.97 -24.44 23.86
N ALA A 2 9.38 -24.50 22.59
CA ALA A 2 9.58 -23.32 21.75
C ALA A 2 8.22 -22.66 21.45
N LYS A 3 8.12 -21.37 21.74
CA LYS A 3 6.96 -20.53 21.38
C LYS A 3 6.88 -20.50 19.85
N PRO A 4 5.73 -20.77 19.21
CA PRO A 4 5.64 -20.70 17.76
C PRO A 4 5.84 -19.25 17.31
N LYS A 5 6.82 -19.01 16.43
CA LYS A 5 6.96 -17.74 15.68
C LYS A 5 5.71 -17.59 14.82
N GLN A 6 4.84 -16.63 15.12
CA GLN A 6 3.76 -16.26 14.21
C GLN A 6 4.36 -15.74 12.90
N PRO A 7 4.04 -16.31 11.73
CA PRO A 7 4.29 -15.65 10.46
C PRO A 7 2.96 -15.05 10.00
N THR A 8 2.63 -13.85 10.48
CA THR A 8 1.39 -13.15 10.05
C THR A 8 1.64 -11.64 9.99
N SER A 9 2.80 -11.25 9.48
CA SER A 9 3.18 -9.86 9.26
C SER A 9 4.14 -9.79 8.08
N LEU A 10 3.86 -8.91 7.12
CA LEU A 10 4.79 -8.61 6.02
C LEU A 10 6.14 -8.13 6.59
N SER A 11 7.23 -8.55 5.97
CA SER A 11 8.56 -7.99 6.21
C SER A 11 8.64 -6.53 5.71
N PRO A 12 9.62 -5.74 6.18
CA PRO A 12 9.80 -4.36 5.72
C PRO A 12 9.91 -4.24 4.19
N ASP A 13 10.67 -5.13 3.56
CA ASP A 13 10.89 -5.13 2.10
C ASP A 13 9.59 -5.43 1.35
N GLU A 14 8.75 -6.34 1.86
CA GLU A 14 7.43 -6.62 1.28
C GLU A 14 6.47 -5.44 1.44
N ILE A 15 6.58 -4.67 2.52
CA ILE A 15 5.80 -3.43 2.71
C ILE A 15 6.24 -2.39 1.69
N GLU A 16 7.55 -2.23 1.45
CA GLU A 16 8.07 -1.28 0.47
C GLU A 16 7.58 -1.60 -0.94
N LEU A 17 7.71 -2.85 -1.38
CA LEU A 17 7.21 -3.31 -2.68
C LEU A 17 5.70 -3.11 -2.84
N LEU A 18 4.94 -3.37 -1.77
CA LEU A 18 3.49 -3.14 -1.76
C LEU A 18 3.17 -1.66 -1.92
N LEU A 19 3.85 -0.78 -1.19
CA LEU A 19 3.62 0.67 -1.30
C LEU A 19 4.01 1.21 -2.67
N GLU A 20 5.13 0.73 -3.26
CA GLU A 20 5.50 1.10 -4.63
C GLU A 20 4.44 0.65 -5.65
N SER A 21 3.89 -0.56 -5.50
CA SER A 21 2.80 -1.02 -6.40
C SER A 21 1.55 -0.14 -6.30
N ILE A 22 1.17 0.27 -5.09
CA ILE A 22 0.01 1.14 -4.85
C ILE A 22 0.26 2.55 -5.43
N ALA A 23 1.47 3.08 -5.26
CA ALA A 23 1.87 4.37 -5.82
C ALA A 23 1.84 4.34 -7.36
N LEU A 24 2.32 3.26 -7.97
CA LEU A 24 2.28 3.08 -9.42
C LEU A 24 0.82 3.02 -9.92
N ASP A 25 0.00 2.18 -9.31
CA ASP A 25 -1.38 1.92 -9.78
C ASP A 25 -2.31 3.12 -9.63
N HIS A 26 -2.16 3.91 -8.55
CA HIS A 26 -3.08 4.99 -8.22
C HIS A 26 -2.56 6.40 -8.47
N LEU A 27 -1.23 6.58 -8.43
CA LEU A 27 -0.58 7.90 -8.55
C LEU A 27 0.32 8.00 -9.78
N PHE A 28 0.57 6.90 -10.49
CA PHE A 28 1.50 6.83 -11.63
C PHE A 28 2.94 7.22 -11.24
N ILE A 29 3.34 6.90 -10.01
CA ILE A 29 4.69 7.13 -9.48
C ILE A 29 5.42 5.78 -9.48
N GLU A 30 6.48 5.67 -10.27
CA GLU A 30 7.20 4.40 -10.47
C GLU A 30 8.03 3.94 -9.27
N THR A 31 8.48 4.87 -8.43
CA THR A 31 9.27 4.55 -7.24
C THR A 31 9.02 5.57 -6.14
N LEU A 32 9.08 5.10 -4.89
CA LEU A 32 9.00 5.96 -3.70
C LEU A 32 10.39 6.33 -3.14
N GLN A 33 11.47 5.93 -3.82
CA GLN A 33 12.82 6.35 -3.46
C GLN A 33 13.03 7.83 -3.74
N THR A 34 13.56 8.56 -2.77
CA THR A 34 13.98 9.97 -2.96
C THR A 34 15.17 10.06 -3.91
N ARG A 35 15.06 10.90 -4.94
CA ARG A 35 16.08 11.07 -5.99
C ARG A 35 16.82 12.40 -5.94
N HIS A 36 16.45 13.26 -4.99
CA HIS A 36 17.01 14.59 -4.77
C HIS A 36 16.98 15.47 -6.02
N ARG A 37 15.89 15.40 -6.78
CA ARG A 37 15.65 16.20 -7.99
C ARG A 37 14.18 16.54 -8.09
N ASP A 38 13.87 17.83 -8.16
CA ASP A 38 12.48 18.31 -8.17
C ASP A 38 11.61 17.60 -9.22
N SER A 39 12.09 17.48 -10.46
CA SER A 39 11.36 16.83 -11.56
C SER A 39 11.14 15.33 -11.39
N LEU A 40 11.84 14.68 -10.46
CA LEU A 40 11.72 13.25 -10.18
C LEU A 40 11.02 12.95 -8.85
N ASP A 41 10.97 13.92 -7.94
CA ASP A 41 10.41 13.74 -6.58
C ASP A 41 9.07 14.48 -6.39
N PHE A 42 8.73 15.44 -7.25
CA PHE A 42 7.46 16.17 -7.17
C PHE A 42 6.54 15.74 -8.31
N HIS A 43 5.37 15.25 -7.93
CA HIS A 43 4.35 14.75 -8.86
C HIS A 43 3.04 15.51 -8.64
N ASP A 44 2.46 16.02 -9.73
CA ASP A 44 1.08 16.50 -9.72
C ASP A 44 0.14 15.29 -9.74
N VAL A 45 -0.54 15.07 -8.62
CA VAL A 45 -1.47 13.94 -8.46
C VAL A 45 -2.88 14.44 -8.19
N SER A 46 -3.85 13.68 -8.68
CA SER A 46 -5.25 13.98 -8.41
C SER A 46 -5.63 13.66 -6.97
N VAL A 47 -6.54 14.46 -6.39
CA VAL A 47 -7.05 14.21 -5.02
C VAL A 47 -7.79 12.88 -4.90
N TRP A 48 -8.41 12.40 -5.98
CA TRP A 48 -9.06 11.08 -6.00
C TRP A 48 -8.04 9.94 -6.11
N GLY A 49 -6.93 10.14 -6.81
CA GLY A 49 -5.79 9.21 -6.83
C GLY A 49 -5.18 9.05 -5.44
N VAL A 50 -4.93 10.17 -4.74
CA VAL A 50 -4.45 10.16 -3.34
C VAL A 50 -5.41 9.40 -2.43
N LYS A 51 -6.71 9.68 -2.51
CA LYS A 51 -7.72 8.94 -1.72
C LYS A 51 -7.70 7.44 -2.01
N SER A 52 -7.58 7.06 -3.28
CA SER A 52 -7.59 5.65 -3.71
C SER A 52 -6.33 4.91 -3.23
N ALA A 53 -5.15 5.53 -3.35
CA ALA A 53 -3.89 4.99 -2.87
C ALA A 53 -3.92 4.76 -1.35
N LEU A 54 -4.42 5.74 -0.58
CA LEU A 54 -4.54 5.62 0.88
C LEU A 54 -5.52 4.51 1.29
N GLN A 55 -6.65 4.38 0.61
CA GLN A 55 -7.61 3.30 0.88
C GLN A 55 -6.99 1.93 0.56
N ALA A 56 -6.31 1.79 -0.58
CA ALA A 56 -5.65 0.56 -0.98
C ALA A 56 -4.56 0.14 0.03
N ALA A 57 -3.77 1.09 0.52
CA ALA A 57 -2.75 0.84 1.55
C ALA A 57 -3.36 0.38 2.88
N PHE A 58 -4.45 1.03 3.32
CA PHE A 58 -5.17 0.63 4.52
C PHE A 58 -5.74 -0.80 4.41
N ASP A 59 -6.43 -1.10 3.30
CA ASP A 59 -7.02 -2.42 3.08
C ASP A 59 -5.94 -3.51 2.97
N ALA A 60 -4.80 -3.19 2.37
CA ALA A 60 -3.67 -4.11 2.29
C ALA A 60 -3.06 -4.39 3.68
N GLY A 61 -2.94 -3.35 4.52
CA GLY A 61 -2.53 -3.51 5.92
C GLY A 61 -3.49 -4.39 6.73
N LEU A 62 -4.80 -4.23 6.54
CA LEU A 62 -5.80 -5.10 7.18
C LEU A 62 -5.66 -6.56 6.73
N ARG A 63 -5.51 -6.80 5.42
CA ARG A 63 -5.29 -8.15 4.87
C ARG A 63 -4.02 -8.78 5.43
N ALA A 64 -2.94 -8.02 5.51
CA ALA A 64 -1.66 -8.47 6.07
C ALA A 64 -1.77 -8.87 7.55
N ALA A 65 -2.62 -8.17 8.32
CA ALA A 65 -2.89 -8.48 9.72
C ALA A 65 -3.88 -9.66 9.92
N GLY A 66 -4.36 -10.29 8.84
CA GLY A 66 -5.38 -11.35 8.90
C GLY A 66 -6.81 -10.83 9.05
N GLY A 67 -7.02 -9.52 8.96
CA GLY A 67 -8.34 -8.92 8.82
C GLY A 67 -8.87 -9.16 7.42
N SER A 68 -9.90 -9.99 7.27
CA SER A 68 -10.62 -10.08 6.01
C SER A 68 -11.29 -8.72 5.75
N PRO A 69 -11.03 -8.03 4.63
CA PRO A 69 -11.77 -6.82 4.31
C PRO A 69 -13.23 -7.25 4.20
N GLN A 70 -14.07 -6.65 5.04
CA GLN A 70 -15.49 -6.90 5.06
C GLN A 70 -15.99 -6.55 3.66
N GLN A 71 -16.24 -7.59 2.85
CA GLN A 71 -16.63 -7.46 1.45
C GLN A 71 -17.72 -6.39 1.37
N ALA A 72 -17.46 -5.33 0.60
CA ALA A 72 -18.46 -4.32 0.32
C ALA A 72 -19.66 -5.07 -0.25
N VAL A 73 -20.68 -5.19 0.60
CA VAL A 73 -21.92 -5.88 0.30
C VAL A 73 -22.44 -5.33 -1.02
N HIS A 74 -22.45 -6.19 -2.03
CA HIS A 74 -23.14 -5.95 -3.28
C HIS A 74 -24.62 -5.82 -2.94
N ARG A 75 -25.06 -4.59 -2.64
CA ARG A 75 -26.48 -4.30 -2.45
C ARG A 75 -27.05 -3.96 -3.82
N VAL A 76 -27.85 -4.91 -4.29
CA VAL A 76 -28.78 -4.85 -5.43
C VAL A 76 -29.60 -3.56 -5.39
#